data_AF-A0A9X1K378-F1
#
_entry.id   AF-A0A9X1K378-F1
#
_cell.length_a   1.000
_cell.length_b   1.000
_cell.length_c   1.000
_cell.angle_alpha   90.00
_cell.angle_beta   90.00
_cell.angle_gamma   90.00
#
_symmetry.space_group_name_H-M   'P 1'
#
loop_
_entity.id
_entity.type
_entity.pdbx_description
1 polymer ?
#
loop_
_entity_poly.entity_id
_entity_poly.type
_entity_poly.pdbx_seq_one_letter_code
_entity_poly.pdbx_strand_id
1 'polypeptide(L)' 'MANSIPENYIFRCALYKDVERKVMLKQGYINNDILAQAFSTQLKNEKNVILTDIYAQILAHLQPDKTAQPG' A
#
# COMPACT_ATOMS: atom_id res chain seq x y z
N MET A 1 2.57 17.20 2.29
CA MET A 1 1.10 17.15 2.28
C MET A 1 0.62 17.10 3.72
N ALA A 2 -0.33 17.96 4.12
CA ALA A 2 -0.69 18.17 5.53
C ALA A 2 -1.69 17.15 6.12
N ASN A 3 -2.08 16.12 5.36
CA ASN A 3 -3.09 15.11 5.75
C ASN A 3 -2.60 13.66 5.55
N SER A 4 -1.32 13.39 5.76
CA SER A 4 -0.81 12.02 5.67
C SER A 4 -1.25 11.22 6.89
N ILE A 5 -1.81 10.03 6.65
CA ILE A 5 -2.16 9.10 7.74
C ILE A 5 -0.85 8.70 8.43
N PRO A 6 -0.75 8.74 9.77
CA PRO A 6 0.48 8.36 10.44
C PRO A 6 0.83 6.89 10.13
N GLU A 7 2.12 6.60 9.94
CA GLU A 7 2.62 5.28 9.52
C GLU A 7 2.06 4.12 10.35
N ASN A 8 2.02 4.31 11.67
CA ASN A 8 1.52 3.29 12.58
C ASN A 8 0.04 2.95 12.35
N TYR A 9 -0.75 3.89 11.83
CA TYR A 9 -2.16 3.66 11.49
C TYR A 9 -2.33 3.07 10.09
N ILE A 10 -1.46 3.43 9.14
CA ILE A 10 -1.58 2.96 7.76
C ILE A 10 -1.35 1.44 7.65
N PHE A 11 -0.38 0.90 8.39
CA PHE A 11 -0.12 -0.54 8.43
C PHE A 11 -1.12 -1.34 9.27
N ARG A 12 -1.85 -0.66 10.16
CA ARG A 12 -2.85 -1.29 11.03
C ARG A 12 -4.27 -1.17 10.48
N CYS A 13 -4.48 -0.41 9.41
CA CYS A 13 -5.81 -0.19 8.88
C CYS A 13 -6.39 -1.48 8.26
N ALA A 14 -7.72 -1.57 8.24
CA ALA A 14 -8.42 -2.73 7.70
C ALA A 14 -8.06 -3.00 6.23
N LEU A 15 -7.83 -1.94 5.46
CA LEU A 15 -7.43 -2.02 4.05
C LEU A 15 -6.09 -2.75 3.89
N TYR A 16 -5.10 -2.39 4.71
CA TYR A 16 -3.78 -3.03 4.66
C TYR A 16 -3.87 -4.51 5.03
N LYS A 17 -4.55 -4.81 6.15
CA LYS A 17 -4.73 -6.20 6.64
C LYS A 17 -5.49 -7.07 5.65
N ASP A 18 -6.46 -6.52 4.93
CA ASP A 18 -7.20 -7.26 3.90
C ASP A 18 -6.28 -7.66 2.74
N VAL A 19 -5.46 -6.73 2.24
CA VAL A 19 -4.48 -7.02 1.18
C VAL A 19 -3.41 -7.99 1.68
N GLU A 20 -2.89 -7.80 2.89
CA GLU A 20 -1.92 -8.70 3.51
C GLU A 20 -2.47 -10.13 3.62
N ARG A 21 -3.71 -10.28 4.08
CA ARG A 21 -4.39 -11.58 4.14
C ARG A 21 -4.56 -12.20 2.76
N LYS A 22 -4.97 -11.44 1.76
CA LYS A 22 -5.10 -11.92 0.37
C LYS A 22 -3.76 -12.38 -0.20
N VAL A 23 -2.68 -11.65 0.09
CA VAL A 23 -1.32 -12.04 -0.30
C VAL A 23 -0.91 -13.33 0.40
N MET A 24 -1.12 -13.44 1.71
CA MET A 24 -0.82 -14.65 2.47
C MET A 24 -1.57 -15.88 1.92
N LEU A 25 -2.86 -15.73 1.64
CA LEU A 25 -3.68 -16.81 1.09
C LEU A 25 -3.24 -17.24 -0.32
N LYS A 26 -2.68 -16.32 -1.11
CA LYS A 26 -2.27 -16.59 -2.49
C LYS A 26 -0.83 -17.10 -2.62
N GLN A 27 0.10 -16.53 -1.86
CA GLN A 27 1.55 -16.74 -1.99
C GLN A 27 2.11 -17.62 -0.86
N GLY A 28 1.41 -17.75 0.27
CA GLY A 28 1.87 -18.51 1.44
C GLY A 28 2.91 -17.79 2.31
N TYR A 29 3.36 -16.60 1.89
CA TYR A 29 4.27 -15.74 2.65
C TYR A 29 4.06 -14.27 2.30
N ILE A 30 4.54 -13.38 3.16
CA ILE A 30 4.41 -11.92 3.02
C ILE A 30 5.81 -11.31 2.98
N ASN A 31 6.05 -10.43 2.01
CA ASN A 31 7.23 -9.55 1.93
C ASN A 31 6.78 -8.18 1.37
N ASN A 32 7.52 -7.12 1.69
CA ASN A 32 7.26 -5.74 1.26
C ASN A 32 7.15 -5.62 -0.27
N ASP A 33 8.00 -6.30 -1.06
CA ASP A 33 7.90 -6.28 -2.52
C ASP A 33 6.58 -6.88 -3.04
N ILE A 34 6.13 -7.97 -2.43
CA ILE A 34 4.90 -8.66 -2.83
C ILE A 34 3.69 -7.82 -2.44
N LEU A 35 3.71 -7.22 -1.24
CA LEU A 35 2.70 -6.28 -0.80
C LEU A 35 2.65 -5.08 -1.72
N ALA A 36 3.79 -4.48 -2.06
CA ALA A 36 3.86 -3.34 -2.97
C ALA A 36 3.29 -3.69 -4.36
N GLN A 37 3.56 -4.89 -4.87
CA GLN A 37 2.94 -5.35 -6.13
C GLN A 37 1.41 -5.54 -5.99
N ALA A 38 0.94 -6.08 -4.86
CA ALA A 38 -0.48 -6.27 -4.61
C ALA A 38 -1.22 -4.94 -4.49
N PHE A 39 -0.69 -3.98 -3.73
CA PHE A 39 -1.24 -2.63 -3.62
C PHE A 39 -1.19 -1.87 -4.93
N SER A 40 -0.11 -2.01 -5.71
CA SER A 40 -0.02 -1.41 -7.06
C SER A 40 -1.09 -1.96 -8.01
N THR A 41 -1.42 -3.24 -7.88
CA THR A 41 -2.48 -3.89 -8.67
C THR A 41 -3.85 -3.38 -8.26
N GLN A 42 -4.12 -3.28 -6.95
CA GLN A 42 -5.36 -2.71 -6.42
C GLN A 42 -5.54 -1.25 -6.86
N LEU A 43 -4.47 -0.44 -6.76
CA LEU A 43 -4.48 0.97 -7.16
C LEU A 43 -4.88 1.15 -8.64
N LYS A 44 -4.41 0.28 -9.54
CA LYS A 44 -4.76 0.34 -10.98
C LYS A 44 -6.23 -0.01 -11.26
N ASN A 45 -6.85 -0.81 -10.39
CA ASN A 45 -8.22 -1.28 -10.58
C ASN A 45 -9.25 -0.49 -9.76
N GLU A 46 -8.78 0.28 -8.78
CA GLU A 46 -9.61 1.10 -7.90
C GLU A 46 -10.01 2.41 -8.60
N LYS A 47 -11.29 2.77 -8.51
CA LYS A 47 -11.83 4.01 -9.09
C LYS A 47 -12.17 5.05 -8.03
N ASN A 48 -12.22 4.63 -6.76
CA ASN A 48 -12.50 5.52 -5.66
C ASN A 48 -11.27 6.35 -5.30
N VAL A 49 -11.38 7.68 -5.49
CA VAL A 49 -10.31 8.65 -5.23
C VAL A 49 -9.74 8.54 -3.81
N ILE A 50 -10.57 8.25 -2.81
CA ILE A 50 -10.14 8.12 -1.42
C ILE A 50 -9.29 6.86 -1.24
N LEU A 51 -9.75 5.73 -1.79
CA LEU A 51 -9.01 4.47 -1.69
C LEU A 51 -7.71 4.52 -2.49
N THR A 52 -7.71 5.16 -3.67
CA THR A 52 -6.48 5.34 -4.45
C THR A 52 -5.46 6.18 -3.71
N ASP A 53 -5.89 7.22 -3.00
CA ASP A 53 -5.00 8.06 -2.18
C ASP A 53 -4.39 7.25 -1.03
N ILE A 54 -5.21 6.46 -0.33
CA ILE A 54 -4.73 5.58 0.75
C ILE A 54 -3.76 4.51 0.22
N TYR A 55 -4.06 3.88 -0.92
CA TYR A 55 -3.16 2.91 -1.56
C TYR A 55 -1.83 3.55 -1.98
N ALA A 56 -1.85 4.77 -2.52
CA ALA A 56 -0.64 5.50 -2.87
C ALA A 56 0.21 5.84 -1.64
N GLN A 57 -0.42 6.27 -0.54
CA GLN A 57 0.26 6.49 0.74
C GLN A 57 0.90 5.19 1.26
N ILE A 58 0.17 4.06 1.26
CA ILE A 58 0.70 2.76 1.67
C ILE A 58 1.92 2.36 0.83
N LEU A 59 1.84 2.54 -0.50
CA LEU A 59 2.94 2.22 -1.42
C LEU A 59 4.19 3.06 -1.15
N ALA A 60 4.03 4.36 -0.87
CA ALA A 60 5.14 5.23 -0.52
C ALA A 60 5.87 4.76 0.75
N HIS A 61 5.13 4.22 1.73
CA HIS A 61 5.73 3.64 2.94
C HIS A 61 6.36 2.26 2.73
N LEU A 62 5.85 1.45 1.79
CA LEU A 62 6.42 0.14 1.46
C LEU A 62 7.65 0.24 0.56
N GLN A 63 7.75 1.29 -0.27
CA GLN A 63 8.86 1.54 -1.18
C GLN A 63 9.37 3.00 -1.07
N PRO A 64 9.97 3.38 0.08
CA PRO A 64 10.48 4.72 0.29
C PRO A 64 11.59 5.10 -0.72
N ASP A 65 12.35 4.11 -1.20
CA ASP A 65 13.47 4.30 -2.12
C ASP A 65 13.04 4.71 -3.55
N LYS A 66 11.81 4.38 -3.96
CA LYS A 66 11.27 4.76 -5.29
C LYS A 66 10.55 6.10 -5.32
N THR A 67 10.21 6.66 -4.16
CA THR A 67 9.61 8.00 -4.04
C THR A 67 10.65 9.09 -3.78
N ALA A 68 11.91 8.72 -3.56
CA ALA A 68 13.06 9.61 -3.51
C ALA A 68 13.72 9.76 -4.91
N GLN A 69 12.97 10.19 -5.92
CA GLN A 69 13.55 10.80 -7.11
C GLN A 69 12.95 12.19 -7.34
N PRO A 70 13.61 13.26 -6.85
CA PRO A 70 13.67 14.52 -7.57
C PRO A 70 14.81 14.43 -8.59
N GLY A 71 14.49 14.44 -9.89
CA GLY A 71 15.47 14.46 -10.97
C GLY A 71 14.82 14.28 -12.32
#